data_AF-A0A2C9M501-F1
#
_entry.id   AF-A0A2C9M501-F1
#
_cell.length_a   1.000
_cell.length_b   1.000
_cell.length_c   1.000
_cell.angle_alpha   90.00
_cell.angle_beta   90.00
_cell.angle_gamma   90.00
#
_symmetry.space_group_name_H-M   'P 1'
#
loop_
_entity.id
_entity.type
_entity.pdbx_description
1 polymer ?
#
loop_
_entity_poly.entity_id
_entity_poly.type
_entity_poly.pdbx_seq_one_letter_code
_entity_poly.pdbx_strand_id
1 'polypeptide(L)'
;MKIILFLVAATLAATCAQRNSAASVSKNHPAVKFALATINNFYAAKGDDAPRSFTGLIAFRSKDFFERQIDLTVKVDNGIRIERCSMLLVRNRFASDSYSVQSGPTCTE
;
A
#
# COMPACT_ATOMS: atom_id res chain seq x y z
N MET A 1 -57.90 -12.02 -7.51
CA MET A 1 -57.55 -12.92 -6.39
C MET A 1 -56.08 -13.34 -6.58
N LYS A 2 -55.29 -13.30 -5.49
CA LYS A 2 -53.86 -13.70 -5.27
C LYS A 2 -53.25 -14.65 -6.32
N ILE A 3 -51.96 -14.60 -6.69
CA ILE A 3 -50.75 -14.74 -5.84
C ILE A 3 -49.54 -14.08 -6.52
N ILE A 4 -48.74 -13.37 -5.71
CA ILE A 4 -47.44 -12.78 -6.02
C ILE A 4 -46.39 -13.90 -6.05
N LEU A 5 -45.54 -13.96 -7.08
CA LEU A 5 -44.32 -14.77 -7.05
C LEU A 5 -43.10 -13.84 -7.15
N PHE A 6 -42.53 -13.55 -5.98
CA PHE A 6 -41.18 -13.03 -5.85
C PHE A 6 -40.21 -14.14 -6.27
N LEU A 7 -39.43 -13.92 -7.33
CA LEU A 7 -38.17 -14.65 -7.52
C LEU A 7 -37.00 -13.66 -7.57
N VAL A 8 -36.40 -13.60 -6.40
CA VAL A 8 -35.04 -13.17 -6.08
C VAL A 8 -34.05 -13.68 -7.13
N ALA A 9 -33.48 -12.76 -7.89
CA ALA A 9 -32.24 -12.99 -8.62
C ALA A 9 -31.32 -11.77 -8.45
N ALA A 10 -31.07 -11.39 -7.19
CA ALA A 10 -29.90 -10.60 -6.84
C ALA A 10 -28.71 -11.58 -6.82
N THR A 11 -28.24 -11.99 -7.99
CA THR A 11 -26.99 -12.74 -8.14
C THR A 11 -25.85 -11.79 -7.80
N LEU A 12 -25.52 -11.82 -6.52
CA LEU A 12 -24.24 -11.60 -5.86
C LEU A 12 -23.03 -11.51 -6.82
N ALA A 13 -22.87 -10.40 -7.52
CA ALA A 13 -21.58 -9.97 -8.03
C ALA A 13 -20.75 -9.38 -6.87
N ALA A 14 -20.58 -10.17 -5.82
CA ALA A 14 -19.47 -10.02 -4.90
C ALA A 14 -18.24 -10.56 -5.63
N THR A 15 -17.81 -9.86 -6.68
CA THR A 15 -16.47 -10.08 -7.21
C THR A 15 -15.53 -9.78 -6.06
N CYS A 16 -14.72 -10.79 -5.77
CA CYS A 16 -13.73 -10.82 -4.71
C CYS A 16 -12.90 -9.53 -4.73
N ALA A 17 -13.32 -8.51 -3.98
CA ALA A 17 -12.40 -7.54 -3.45
C ALA A 17 -11.55 -8.33 -2.46
N GLN A 18 -10.58 -9.06 -3.00
CA GLN A 18 -9.53 -9.72 -2.26
C GLN A 18 -8.81 -8.57 -1.55
N ARG A 19 -9.30 -8.28 -0.34
CA ARG A 19 -8.62 -7.46 0.63
C ARG A 19 -7.35 -8.26 0.89
N ASN A 20 -6.30 -7.97 0.13
CA ASN A 20 -4.94 -8.35 0.49
C ASN A 20 -4.73 -7.68 1.84
N SER A 21 -5.04 -8.44 2.89
CA SER A 21 -5.04 -7.96 4.25
C SER A 21 -3.65 -7.44 4.53
N ALA A 22 -3.54 -6.14 4.81
CA ALA A 22 -2.29 -5.48 5.19
C ALA A 22 -1.58 -6.14 6.39
N ALA A 23 -2.25 -7.09 7.07
CA ALA A 23 -1.77 -7.80 8.24
C ALA A 23 -0.58 -8.76 7.99
N SER A 24 -0.22 -9.11 6.75
CA SER A 24 0.82 -10.13 6.49
C SER A 24 2.12 -9.64 5.84
N VAL A 25 2.24 -8.36 5.46
CA VAL A 25 3.45 -7.88 4.77
C VAL A 25 4.50 -7.45 5.79
N SER A 26 5.58 -8.22 5.86
CA SER A 26 6.73 -7.96 6.74
C SER A 26 7.49 -6.69 6.35
N LYS A 27 8.19 -6.09 7.33
CA LYS A 27 9.21 -5.04 7.10
C LYS A 27 10.26 -5.45 6.07
N ASN A 28 10.48 -6.76 5.90
CA ASN A 28 11.46 -7.32 4.98
C ASN A 28 10.95 -7.42 3.54
N HIS A 29 9.66 -7.13 3.30
CA HIS A 29 9.10 -7.17 1.96
C HIS A 29 9.82 -6.16 1.04
N PRO A 30 10.21 -6.54 -0.18
CA PRO A 30 10.97 -5.68 -1.10
C PRO A 30 10.33 -4.29 -1.30
N ALA A 31 9.02 -4.24 -1.53
CA ALA A 31 8.30 -2.97 -1.66
C ALA A 31 8.37 -2.09 -0.39
N VAL A 32 8.37 -2.68 0.81
CA VAL A 32 8.46 -1.93 2.08
C VAL A 32 9.87 -1.37 2.27
N LYS A 33 10.90 -2.15 1.94
CA LYS A 33 12.30 -1.68 1.96
C LYS A 33 12.51 -0.53 0.98
N PHE A 34 12.01 -0.68 -0.25
CA PHE A 34 12.08 0.35 -1.28
C PHE A 34 11.36 1.64 -0.83
N ALA A 35 10.16 1.49 -0.25
CA ALA A 35 9.39 2.61 0.27
C ALA A 35 10.09 3.33 1.41
N LEU A 36 10.69 2.60 2.35
CA LEU A 36 11.42 3.19 3.47
C LEU A 36 12.63 4.00 2.99
N ALA A 37 13.39 3.47 2.02
CA ALA A 37 14.49 4.20 1.40
C ALA A 37 13.99 5.47 0.68
N THR A 38 12.87 5.35 -0.05
CA THR A 38 12.23 6.49 -0.73
C THR A 38 11.79 7.58 0.26
N ILE A 39 11.20 7.20 1.39
CA ILE A 39 10.77 8.14 2.44
C ILE A 39 11.99 8.85 3.05
N ASN A 40 13.04 8.11 3.39
CA ASN A 40 14.27 8.71 3.93
C ASN A 40 14.90 9.70 2.95
N ASN A 41 14.98 9.35 1.67
CA ASN A 41 15.49 10.26 0.64
C ASN A 41 14.59 11.50 0.48
N PHE A 42 13.27 11.36 0.61
CA PHE A 42 12.34 12.49 0.54
C PHE A 42 12.53 13.50 1.67
N TYR A 43 12.79 13.05 2.90
CA TYR A 43 13.08 13.94 4.02
C TYR A 43 14.49 14.53 3.95
N ALA A 44 15.49 13.73 3.57
CA ALA A 44 16.86 14.20 3.38
C ALA A 44 16.93 15.31 2.31
N ALA A 45 16.18 15.17 1.20
CA ALA A 45 16.08 16.21 0.17
C ALA A 45 15.46 17.54 0.66
N LYS A 46 14.81 17.54 1.83
CA LYS A 46 14.24 18.72 2.49
C LYS A 46 15.11 19.24 3.64
N GLY A 47 16.28 18.64 3.88
CA GLY A 47 17.19 18.99 4.97
C GLY A 47 16.88 18.31 6.30
N ASP A 48 16.06 17.25 6.30
CA ASP A 48 15.78 16.44 7.49
C ASP A 48 16.47 15.08 7.36
N ASP A 49 17.65 14.98 7.96
CA ASP A 49 18.51 13.79 7.92
C ASP A 49 18.16 12.74 8.99
N ALA A 50 17.10 12.96 9.80
CA ALA A 50 16.70 12.00 10.81
C ALA A 50 16.17 10.72 10.14
N PRO A 51 16.74 9.53 10.44
CA PRO A 51 16.32 8.30 9.79
C PRO A 51 14.91 7.89 10.25
N ARG A 52 14.01 7.69 9.30
CA ARG A 52 12.71 7.04 9.51
C ARG A 52 12.90 5.54 9.53
N SER A 53 12.36 4.91 10.56
CA SER A 53 12.31 3.47 10.76
C SER A 53 10.89 2.94 10.56
N PHE A 54 10.74 1.76 9.98
CA PHE A 54 9.43 1.13 9.78
C PHE A 54 8.86 0.63 11.12
N THR A 55 7.63 1.04 11.46
CA THR A 55 6.93 0.59 12.67
C THR A 55 5.66 -0.20 12.38
N GLY A 56 5.12 -0.14 11.15
CA GLY A 56 3.99 -0.97 10.79
C GLY A 56 3.47 -0.73 9.38
N LEU A 57 2.65 -1.67 8.90
CA LEU A 57 1.93 -1.53 7.63
C LEU A 57 0.48 -1.11 7.90
N ILE A 58 0.00 -0.10 7.19
CA ILE A 58 -1.40 0.32 7.22
C ILE A 58 -2.16 -0.26 6.03
N ALA A 59 -1.57 -0.13 4.83
CA ALA A 59 -2.20 -0.59 3.60
C ALA A 59 -1.16 -1.18 2.65
N PHE A 60 -1.53 -2.29 2.02
CA PHE A 60 -0.80 -2.89 0.91
C PHE A 60 -1.84 -3.47 -0.04
N ARG A 61 -2.16 -2.73 -1.11
CA ARG A 61 -3.21 -3.11 -2.04
C ARG A 61 -2.65 -3.19 -3.45
N SER A 62 -2.79 -4.35 -4.07
CA SER A 62 -2.62 -4.44 -5.51
C SER A 62 -3.82 -3.78 -6.20
N LYS A 63 -3.56 -2.87 -7.15
CA LYS A 63 -4.60 -2.22 -7.95
C LYS A 63 -4.90 -2.93 -9.27
N ASP A 64 -4.08 -3.90 -9.66
CA ASP A 64 -4.27 -4.65 -10.89
C ASP A 64 -4.05 -6.15 -10.72
N PHE A 65 -4.55 -6.92 -11.68
CA PHE A 65 -4.55 -8.39 -11.64
C PHE A 65 -3.12 -8.98 -11.62
N PHE A 66 -2.13 -8.21 -12.07
CA PHE A 66 -0.73 -8.62 -12.16
C PHE A 66 0.15 -8.07 -11.03
N GLU A 67 -0.44 -7.43 -10.00
CA GLU A 67 0.33 -6.85 -8.88
C GLU A 67 1.42 -5.87 -9.31
N ARG A 68 1.14 -5.16 -10.39
CA ARG A 68 2.02 -4.20 -11.02
C ARG A 68 1.87 -2.83 -10.39
N GLN A 69 0.69 -2.48 -9.89
CA GLN A 69 0.48 -1.25 -9.11
C GLN A 69 0.17 -1.59 -7.66
N ILE A 70 0.99 -1.08 -6.75
CA ILE A 70 0.88 -1.34 -5.31
C ILE A 70 0.62 0.00 -4.62
N ASP A 71 -0.56 0.13 -4.03
CA ASP A 71 -0.89 1.22 -3.11
C ASP A 71 -0.39 0.83 -1.71
N LEU A 72 0.65 1.53 -1.26
CA LEU A 72 1.38 1.23 -0.05
C LEU A 72 1.25 2.38 0.95
N THR A 73 0.79 2.06 2.15
CA THR A 73 0.82 2.99 3.30
C THR A 73 1.55 2.34 4.47
N VAL A 74 2.64 2.96 4.90
CA VAL A 74 3.48 2.52 6.03
C VAL A 74 3.43 3.51 7.18
N LYS A 75 3.60 3.02 8.41
CA LYS A 75 3.94 3.84 9.57
C LYS A 75 5.45 3.86 9.72
N VAL A 76 5.98 5.06 9.91
CA VAL A 76 7.39 5.29 10.16
C VAL A 76 7.59 6.13 11.40
N ASP A 77 8.73 5.97 12.06
CA ASP A 77 9.10 6.70 13.26
C ASP A 77 10.53 7.24 13.12
N ASN A 78 10.72 8.52 13.43
CA ASN A 78 12.01 9.21 13.44
C ASN A 78 12.57 9.43 14.87
N GLY A 79 11.95 8.84 15.89
CA GLY A 79 12.30 8.99 17.31
C GLY A 79 11.64 10.18 18.00
N ILE A 80 10.97 11.06 17.25
CA ILE A 80 10.23 12.22 17.76
C ILE A 80 8.72 12.02 17.56
N ARG A 81 8.34 11.52 16.38
CA ARG A 81 6.94 11.32 16.00
C ARG A 81 6.77 10.16 15.04
N ILE A 82 5.57 9.60 15.06
CA ILE A 82 5.14 8.56 14.12
C ILE A 82 4.38 9.24 12.97
N GLU A 83 4.81 8.98 11.74
CA GLU A 83 4.20 9.50 10.52
C GLU A 83 3.60 8.34 9.70
N ARG A 84 2.50 8.62 9.00
CA ARG A 84 1.89 7.72 8.01
C ARG A 84 2.31 8.19 6.63
N CYS A 85 3.07 7.38 5.92
CA CYS A 85 3.53 7.68 4.57
C CYS A 85 2.84 6.77 3.55
N SER A 86 2.20 7.38 2.56
CA SER A 86 1.56 6.68 1.44
C SER A 86 2.27 6.95 0.12
N MET A 87 2.27 5.94 -0.76
CA MET A 87 2.82 6.04 -2.11
C MET A 87 2.21 4.98 -3.03
N LEU A 88 2.22 5.27 -4.32
CA LEU A 88 1.87 4.31 -5.37
C LEU A 88 3.16 3.81 -6.02
N LEU A 89 3.40 2.52 -5.93
CA LEU A 89 4.57 1.86 -6.50
C LEU A 89 4.18 1.11 -7.76
N VAL A 90 5.07 1.13 -8.76
CA VAL A 90 4.99 0.23 -9.92
C VAL A 90 6.06 -0.83 -9.82
N ARG A 91 5.66 -2.10 -9.86
CA ARG A 91 6.59 -3.24 -9.93
C ARG A 91 7.06 -3.44 -11.37
N ASN A 92 8.36 -3.58 -11.57
CA ASN A 92 8.91 -3.95 -12.87
C ASN A 92 8.54 -5.42 -13.19
N ARG A 93 8.01 -5.66 -14.40
CA ARG A 93 7.58 -7.01 -14.82
C ARG A 93 8.76 -7.98 -15.00
N PHE A 94 9.95 -7.46 -15.28
CA PHE A 94 11.13 -8.25 -15.59
C PHE A 94 12.05 -8.47 -14.37
N ALA A 95 11.79 -7.79 -13.26
CA ALA A 95 12.59 -7.90 -12.04
C ALA A 95 11.67 -7.82 -10.81
N SER A 96 11.53 -8.95 -10.12
CA SER A 96 10.54 -9.16 -9.05
C SER A 96 10.68 -8.20 -7.86
N ASP A 97 11.89 -7.68 -7.63
CA ASP A 97 12.23 -6.79 -6.51
C ASP A 97 12.51 -5.34 -6.94
N SER A 98 12.25 -5.03 -8.22
CA SER A 98 12.44 -3.68 -8.76
C SER A 98 11.11 -2.93 -8.74
N TYR A 99 11.13 -1.77 -8.09
CA TYR A 99 9.99 -0.88 -7.98
C TYR A 99 10.37 0.52 -8.47
N SER A 100 9.39 1.26 -8.94
CA SER A 100 9.48 2.69 -9.16
C SER A 100 8.34 3.40 -8.45
N VAL A 101 8.55 4.68 -8.12
CA VAL A 101 7.51 5.52 -7.55
C VAL A 101 6.67 6.09 -8.68
N GLN A 102 5.38 5.78 -8.69
CA GLN A 102 4.41 6.43 -9.59
C GLN A 102 3.93 7.76 -9.01
N SER A 103 3.67 7.80 -7.70
CA SER A 103 3.28 9.01 -6.97
C SER A 103 3.63 8.90 -5.47
N GLY A 104 3.84 10.05 -4.83
CA GLY A 104 4.30 10.17 -3.44
C GLY A 104 5.84 10.29 -3.32
N PRO A 105 6.41 10.09 -2.12
CA PRO A 105 5.72 9.80 -0.87
C PRO A 105 4.94 11.02 -0.34
N THR A 106 3.76 10.78 0.21
CA THR A 106 2.99 11.77 0.97
C THR A 106 2.95 11.30 2.41
N CYS A 107 3.50 12.10 3.33
CA CYS A 107 3.57 11.76 4.75
C CYS A 107 2.74 12.73 5.58
N THR A 108 1.97 12.19 6.53
CA THR A 108 1.13 12.94 7.48
C THR A 108 1.28 12.35 8.88
N GLU A 109 1.21 13.19 9.91
CA GLU A 109 1.19 12.76 11.32
C GLU A 109 -0.11 12.00 11.69
#